data_AF-A0A1V9UID8-F1
#
_entry.id   AF-A0A1V9UID8-F1
#
_cell.length_a   1.000
_cell.length_b   1.000
_cell.length_c   1.000
_cell.angle_alpha   90.00
_cell.angle_beta   90.00
_cell.angle_gamma   90.00
#
_symmetry.space_group_name_H-M   'P 1'
#
loop_
_entity.id
_entity.type
_entity.pdbx_description
1 polymer ?
#
loop_
_entity_poly.entity_id
_entity_poly.type
_entity_poly.pdbx_seq_one_letter_code
_entity_poly.pdbx_strand_id
1 'polypeptide(L)'
;MVMCGLTLLNLILLLFSAYRKLPAAEQYLTGCRIISDTKRLWKGNGPIAMLNRLGAVALVFTLSVLLEKRGLIDRNETDQVPLSLRIWTAGPIVGSCMLLLGAVSLWLMAKIGNA
;
A
#
# COMPACT_ATOMS: atom_id res chain seq x y z
N MET A 1 -17.11 -8.12 -17.02
CA MET A 1 -17.44 -6.73 -16.64
C MET A 1 -17.28 -6.47 -15.14
N VAL A 2 -17.86 -7.27 -14.25
CA VAL A 2 -17.83 -7.04 -12.78
C VAL A 2 -16.39 -6.95 -12.21
N MET A 3 -15.49 -7.84 -12.61
CA MET A 3 -14.08 -7.81 -12.17
C MET A 3 -13.36 -6.52 -12.56
N CYS A 4 -13.57 -6.04 -13.79
CA CYS A 4 -12.97 -4.79 -14.28
C CYS A 4 -13.49 -3.56 -13.53
N GLY A 5 -14.78 -3.57 -13.14
CA GLY A 5 -15.34 -2.50 -12.32
C GLY A 5 -14.72 -2.46 -10.92
N LEU A 6 -14.55 -3.62 -10.28
CA LEU A 6 -13.93 -3.74 -8.96
C LEU A 6 -12.45 -3.36 -8.96
N THR A 7 -11.69 -3.71 -10.01
CA THR A 7 -10.28 -3.31 -10.13
C THR A 7 -10.13 -1.81 -10.30
N LEU A 8 -10.96 -1.17 -11.13
CA LEU A 8 -10.96 0.28 -11.30
C LEU A 8 -11.36 1.01 -10.01
N LEU A 9 -12.41 0.55 -9.32
CA LEU A 9 -12.84 1.11 -8.04
C LEU A 9 -11.70 1.02 -7.00
N ASN A 10 -11.06 -0.14 -6.92
CA ASN A 10 -9.94 -0.35 -6.01
C ASN A 10 -8.74 0.54 -6.37
N LEU A 11 -8.43 0.72 -7.66
CA LEU A 11 -7.38 1.62 -8.12
C LEU A 11 -7.67 3.08 -7.72
N ILE A 12 -8.92 3.52 -7.85
CA ILE A 12 -9.37 4.86 -7.44
C ILE A 12 -9.24 5.02 -5.92
N LEU A 13 -9.64 4.02 -5.14
CA LEU A 13 -9.47 4.02 -3.68
C LEU A 13 -7.99 4.08 -3.29
N LEU A 14 -7.12 3.37 -4.01
CA LEU A 14 -5.67 3.38 -3.80
C LEU A 14 -5.08 4.75 -4.13
N LEU A 15 -5.46 5.34 -5.27
CA LEU A 15 -5.05 6.70 -5.64
C LEU A 15 -5.58 7.76 -4.68
N PHE A 16 -6.82 7.62 -4.21
CA PHE A 16 -7.41 8.53 -3.23
C PHE A 16 -6.71 8.44 -1.87
N SER A 17 -6.39 7.22 -1.43
CA SER A 17 -5.57 6.99 -0.23
C SER A 17 -4.16 7.57 -0.42
N ALA A 18 -3.56 7.37 -1.59
CA ALA A 18 -2.26 7.94 -1.96
C ALA A 18 -2.29 9.48 -1.99
N TYR A 19 -3.35 10.10 -2.49
CA TYR A 19 -3.41 11.56 -2.55
C TYR A 19 -3.73 12.21 -1.21
N ARG A 20 -4.64 11.62 -0.44
CA ARG A 20 -5.24 12.27 0.72
C ARG A 20 -4.67 11.80 2.06
N LYS A 21 -4.23 10.53 2.15
CA LYS A 21 -3.72 9.94 3.38
C LYS A 21 -2.18 9.86 3.41
N LEU A 22 -1.52 9.77 2.25
CA LEU A 22 -0.07 9.76 2.16
C LEU A 22 0.60 11.02 2.73
N PRO A 23 0.12 12.27 2.48
CA PRO A 23 0.77 13.46 3.03
C PRO A 23 0.70 13.48 4.56
N ALA A 24 -0.44 13.05 5.12
CA ALA A 24 -0.61 12.91 6.56
C ALA A 24 0.31 11.81 7.12
N ALA A 25 0.37 10.65 6.46
CA ALA A 25 1.27 9.56 6.87
C ALA A 25 2.75 9.97 6.82
N GLU A 26 3.17 10.69 5.77
CA GLU A 26 4.55 11.17 5.65
C GLU A 26 4.91 12.18 6.76
N GLN A 27 3.96 12.97 7.26
CA GLN A 27 4.20 13.89 8.39
C GLN A 27 4.46 13.14 9.70
N TYR A 28 3.75 12.03 9.95
CA TYR A 28 3.97 11.22 11.15
C TYR A 28 5.26 10.41 11.10
N LEU A 29 5.74 10.05 9.90
CA LEU A 29 6.94 9.22 9.72
C LEU A 29 8.13 10.01 9.13
N THR A 30 8.21 11.30 9.42
CA THR A 30 9.31 12.15 8.92
C THR A 30 10.67 11.67 9.42
N GLY A 31 10.72 11.01 10.60
CA GLY A 31 11.92 10.40 11.15
C GLY A 31 12.32 9.06 10.52
N CYS A 32 11.45 8.43 9.74
CA CYS A 32 11.71 7.10 9.17
C CYS A 32 12.59 7.20 7.91
N ARG A 33 13.79 6.62 7.97
CA ARG A 33 14.77 6.64 6.88
C ARG A 33 14.25 6.03 5.57
N ILE A 34 13.41 5.00 5.68
CA ILE A 34 12.80 4.31 4.53
C ILE A 34 11.87 5.26 3.75
N ILE A 35 11.10 6.08 4.46
CA ILE A 35 10.13 6.98 3.84
C ILE A 35 10.84 8.19 3.24
N SER A 36 11.84 8.73 3.92
CA SER A 36 12.67 9.82 3.40
C SER A 36 13.50 9.39 2.18
N ASP A 37 14.08 8.18 2.19
CA ASP A 37 14.76 7.63 1.01
C ASP A 37 13.78 7.33 -0.14
N THR A 38 12.62 6.75 0.15
CA THR A 38 11.59 6.50 -0.88
C THR A 38 11.08 7.81 -1.48
N LYS A 39 10.88 8.85 -0.66
CA LYS A 39 10.52 10.20 -1.10
C LYS A 39 11.59 10.84 -1.98
N ARG A 40 12.87 10.59 -1.68
CA ARG A 40 14.00 11.05 -2.48
C ARG A 40 14.11 10.31 -3.81
N LEU A 41 13.87 9.00 -3.81
CA LEU A 41 13.88 8.14 -4.99
C LEU A 41 12.69 8.46 -5.93
N TRP A 42 11.51 8.69 -5.35
CA TRP A 42 10.27 8.98 -6.06
C TRP A 42 9.85 10.45 -5.86
N LYS A 43 10.74 11.36 -6.26
CA LYS A 43 10.51 12.83 -6.18
C LYS A 43 9.41 13.34 -7.13
N GLY A 44 8.98 12.54 -8.09
CA GLY A 44 7.95 12.92 -9.06
C GLY A 44 6.56 12.95 -8.44
N ASN A 45 5.72 13.90 -8.87
CA ASN A 45 4.32 14.02 -8.46
C ASN A 45 3.37 13.17 -9.32
N GLY A 46 3.91 12.20 -10.05
CA GLY A 46 3.15 11.32 -10.94
C GLY A 46 2.39 10.22 -10.19
N PRO A 47 1.30 9.69 -10.77
CA PRO A 47 0.47 8.68 -10.11
C PRO A 47 1.25 7.42 -9.72
N ILE A 48 2.21 6.99 -10.55
CA ILE A 48 3.07 5.82 -10.28
C ILE A 48 4.02 6.09 -9.11
N ALA A 49 4.61 7.28 -9.04
CA ALA A 49 5.51 7.66 -7.96
C ALA A 49 4.77 7.73 -6.61
N MET A 50 3.52 8.22 -6.63
CA MET A 50 2.67 8.28 -5.46
C MET A 50 2.22 6.90 -5.00
N LEU A 51 1.89 6.01 -5.94
CA LEU A 51 1.59 4.60 -5.70
C LEU A 51 2.78 3.88 -5.04
N ASN A 52 3.99 4.05 -5.55
CA ASN A 52 5.18 3.44 -4.96
C ASN A 52 5.49 3.97 -3.56
N ARG A 53 5.28 5.27 -3.30
CA ARG A 53 5.41 5.85 -1.96
C ARG A 53 4.34 5.32 -1.01
N LEU A 54 3.09 5.19 -1.45
CA LEU A 54 2.03 4.56 -0.65
C LEU A 54 2.35 3.10 -0.35
N GLY A 55 2.83 2.35 -1.33
CA GLY A 55 3.28 0.97 -1.16
C GLY A 55 4.40 0.85 -0.13
N ALA A 56 5.40 1.73 -0.19
CA ALA A 56 6.49 1.76 0.80
C ALA A 56 5.98 2.12 2.20
N VAL A 57 5.11 3.11 2.33
CA VAL A 57 4.49 3.48 3.62
C VAL A 57 3.67 2.31 4.17
N ALA A 58 2.87 1.63 3.34
CA ALA A 58 2.12 0.46 3.74
C ALA A 58 3.03 -0.72 4.12
N LEU A 59 4.14 -0.92 3.41
CA LEU A 59 5.15 -1.91 3.75
C LEU A 59 5.78 -1.60 5.10
N VAL A 60 6.13 -0.33 5.35
CA VAL A 60 6.61 0.13 6.65
C VAL A 60 5.56 -0.10 7.72
N PHE A 61 4.27 0.09 7.44
CA PHE A 61 3.19 -0.21 8.40
C PHE A 61 2.92 -1.68 8.65
N THR A 62 3.11 -2.52 7.64
CA THR A 62 2.90 -3.98 7.76
C THR A 62 4.11 -4.61 8.44
N LEU A 63 5.31 -4.18 8.06
CA LEU A 63 6.59 -4.62 8.61
C LEU A 63 7.00 -3.82 9.84
N SER A 64 6.27 -2.80 10.29
CA SER A 64 6.70 -1.98 11.42
C SER A 64 6.91 -2.81 12.67
N VAL A 65 6.08 -3.82 12.92
CA VAL A 65 6.26 -4.77 14.03
C VAL A 65 7.57 -5.57 13.90
N LEU A 66 7.99 -5.89 12.67
CA LEU A 66 9.26 -6.57 12.38
C LEU A 66 10.47 -5.63 12.44
N LEU A 67 10.30 -4.39 11.98
CA LEU A 67 11.31 -3.33 12.01
C LEU A 67 11.56 -2.84 13.44
N GLU A 68 10.51 -2.77 14.25
CA GLU A 68 10.54 -2.50 15.70
C GLU A 68 11.30 -3.61 16.42
N LYS A 69 10.98 -4.88 16.13
CA LYS A 69 11.72 -6.04 16.66
C LYS A 69 13.19 -6.07 16.27
N ARG A 70 13.56 -5.49 15.13
CA ARG A 70 14.96 -5.35 14.70
C ARG A 70 15.64 -4.07 15.20
N GLY A 71 14.93 -3.19 15.92
CA GLY A 71 15.47 -1.91 16.39
C GLY A 71 15.76 -0.91 15.27
N LEU A 72 15.21 -1.12 14.07
CA LEU A 72 15.38 -0.20 12.93
C LEU A 72 14.40 0.98 12.97
N ILE A 73 13.34 0.89 13.77
CA ILE A 73 12.32 1.93 13.94
C ILE A 73 12.06 2.14 15.43
N ASP A 74 12.00 3.40 15.84
CA ASP A 74 11.70 3.81 17.21
C ASP A 74 10.22 3.55 17.53
N ARG A 75 9.94 2.93 18.69
CA ARG A 75 8.58 2.55 19.12
C ARG A 75 7.64 3.74 19.19
N ASN A 76 8.17 4.91 19.49
CA ASN A 76 7.37 6.12 19.68
C ASN A 76 6.75 6.65 18.38
N GLU A 77 7.39 6.45 17.23
CA GLU A 77 6.88 6.92 15.93
C GLU A 77 5.77 6.01 15.38
N THR A 78 5.77 4.73 15.78
CA THR A 78 4.80 3.73 15.29
C THR A 78 3.52 3.69 16.12
N ASP A 79 3.60 4.00 17.42
CA ASP A 79 2.45 4.05 18.32
C ASP A 79 1.59 5.31 18.12
N GLN A 80 2.20 6.39 17.61
CA GLN A 80 1.48 7.63 17.28
C GLN A 80 0.67 7.54 15.98
N VAL A 81 0.85 6.48 15.18
CA VAL A 81 0.10 6.38 13.94
C VAL A 81 -1.29 5.83 14.20
N PRO A 82 -2.35 6.58 13.85
CA PRO A 82 -3.71 6.12 14.05
C PRO A 82 -3.99 4.86 13.24
N LEU A 83 -4.62 3.87 13.90
CA LEU A 83 -5.10 2.61 13.29
C LEU A 83 -5.91 2.84 12.01
N SER A 84 -6.64 3.96 11.92
CA SER A 84 -7.37 4.37 10.73
C SER A 84 -6.45 4.54 9.51
N LEU A 85 -5.24 5.08 9.67
CA LEU A 85 -4.26 5.23 8.59
C LEU A 85 -3.74 3.87 8.11
N ARG A 86 -3.50 2.95 9.05
CA ARG A 86 -3.11 1.57 8.78
C ARG A 86 -4.20 0.82 7.98
N ILE A 87 -5.46 0.99 8.36
CA ILE A 87 -6.59 0.35 7.67
C ILE A 87 -6.78 0.94 6.26
N TRP A 88 -6.69 2.27 6.13
CA TRP A 88 -6.83 2.94 4.83
C TRP A 88 -5.67 2.68 3.86
N THR A 89 -4.49 2.32 4.36
CA THR A 89 -3.33 1.91 3.54
C THR A 89 -3.36 0.42 3.22
N ALA A 90 -3.68 -0.45 4.20
CA ALA A 90 -3.71 -1.89 4.00
C ALA A 90 -4.94 -2.39 3.23
N GLY A 91 -6.12 -1.79 3.46
CA GLY A 91 -7.39 -2.21 2.83
C GLY A 91 -7.34 -2.30 1.31
N PRO A 92 -6.91 -1.24 0.59
CA PRO A 92 -6.79 -1.26 -0.86
C PRO A 92 -5.75 -2.27 -1.38
N ILE A 93 -4.69 -2.52 -0.61
CA ILE A 93 -3.63 -3.49 -0.96
C ILE A 93 -4.17 -4.92 -0.83
N VAL A 94 -4.85 -5.24 0.27
CA VAL A 94 -5.49 -6.55 0.48
C VAL A 94 -6.57 -6.78 -0.59
N GLY A 95 -7.37 -5.76 -0.91
CA GLY A 95 -8.32 -5.82 -2.01
C GLY A 95 -7.65 -6.11 -3.36
N SER A 96 -6.48 -5.51 -3.61
CA SER A 96 -5.69 -5.76 -4.82
C SER A 96 -5.20 -7.22 -4.89
N CYS A 97 -4.66 -7.75 -3.78
CA CYS A 97 -4.23 -9.14 -3.70
C CYS A 97 -5.37 -10.14 -3.92
N MET A 98 -6.53 -9.90 -3.30
CA MET A 98 -7.73 -10.73 -3.50
C MET A 98 -8.19 -10.74 -4.95
N LEU A 99 -8.18 -9.58 -5.62
CA LEU A 99 -8.55 -9.48 -7.04
C LEU A 99 -7.55 -10.21 -7.95
N LEU A 100 -6.26 -10.12 -7.67
CA LEU A 100 -5.23 -10.84 -8.42
C LEU A 100 -5.36 -12.36 -8.26
N LEU A 101 -5.58 -12.84 -7.03
CA LEU A 101 -5.83 -14.26 -6.78
C LEU A 101 -7.07 -14.75 -7.52
N GLY A 102 -8.17 -13.99 -7.49
CA GLY A 102 -9.39 -14.30 -8.24
C GLY A 102 -9.15 -14.38 -9.75
N ALA A 103 -8.40 -13.43 -10.31
CA ALA A 103 -8.05 -13.43 -11.73
C ALA A 103 -7.17 -14.63 -12.13
N VAL A 104 -6.17 -14.98 -11.31
CA VAL A 104 -5.32 -16.15 -11.53
C VAL A 104 -6.12 -17.44 -11.45
N SER A 105 -7.03 -17.54 -10.48
CA SER A 105 -7.90 -18.71 -10.31
C SER A 105 -8.78 -18.94 -11.54
N LEU A 106 -9.39 -17.86 -12.06
CA LEU A 106 -10.19 -17.90 -13.28
C LEU A 106 -9.35 -18.26 -14.52
N TRP A 107 -8.14 -17.70 -14.62
CA TRP A 107 -7.22 -18.02 -15.71
C TRP A 107 -6.80 -19.50 -15.68
N LEU A 108 -6.53 -20.05 -14.50
CA LEU A 108 -6.22 -21.47 -14.32
C LEU A 108 -7.40 -22.37 -14.72
N MET A 109 -8.62 -22.04 -14.29
CA MET A 109 -9.81 -22.81 -14.69
C MET A 109 -10.07 -22.73 -16.19
N ALA A 110 -9.92 -21.55 -16.80
CA ALA A 110 -10.05 -21.38 -18.24
C ALA A 110 -8.99 -22.16 -19.02
N LYS A 111 -7.76 -22.27 -18.48
CA LYS A 111 -6.69 -23.05 -19.11
C LYS A 111 -6.93 -24.56 -19.01
N ILE A 112 -7.47 -25.04 -17.89
CA ILE A 112 -7.76 -26.46 -17.67
C ILE A 112 -8.98 -26.91 -18.48
N GLY A 113 -10.01 -26.07 -18.64
CA GLY A 113 -11.20 -26.39 -19.43
C GLY A 113 -11.00 -26.31 -20.95
N ASN A 114 -9.86 -25.81 -21.41
CA ASN A 114 -9.53 -25.62 -22.83
C ASN A 114 -8.37 -26.53 -23.29
N ALA A 115 -7.97 -27.48 -22.44
CA ALA A 115 -7.00 -28.55 -22.68
C ALA A 115 -7.74 -29.90 -22.71
#